data_AF-A0A1H2HAP0-F1
#
_entry.id   AF-A0A1H2HAP0-F1
#
_cell.length_a   1.000
_cell.length_b   1.000
_cell.length_c   1.000
_cell.angle_alpha   90.00
_cell.angle_beta   90.00
_cell.angle_gamma   90.00
#
_symmetry.space_group_name_H-M   'P 1'
#
loop_
_entity.id
_entity.type
_entity.pdbx_description
1 polymer ?
#
loop_
_entity_poly.entity_id
_entity_poly.type
_entity_poly.pdbx_seq_one_letter_code
_entity_poly.pdbx_strand_id
1 'polypeptide(L)'
;MLIPERDITIGMYVFAIFLLLLILSNSALANPRYSSIVIDADTGAVLHESSADASRYPASLTKMMTLYMLFEAMEQRKMTVDTRMPVSTHAAAMPQTNIGLRAGDSISVRDAIPALIVRSANDVAAVVAEALGRSEANFGRMMTDKARQLGMRSTTFRNASGLPNLEQKTTARDMVILSTRLMKDFPKYYHYFSTQSFSYKGITYNSHNRMVRNTSGVDGLKTGFIRASGFNVATSAKRGNRRVVAVVMGGNTAAARDQHMAQLIDRSFNQGNRSIQVASNSQNARAVAVTVVKVNAPTPALKPYPEQPKASESIVTQQYVVPPVSAQPVQLQKVALQLQTNDDWAVQIGSYHEPSRAYANAQAAARWIPGEIVVTEVEISNRRLYRARLVGLQENQARSACQSLTRQGIECLVVRS
;
A
#
# COMPACT_ATOMS: atom_id res chain seq x y z
N MET A 1 -63.89 7.86 -24.97
CA MET A 1 -63.29 6.53 -24.75
C MET A 1 -62.70 6.58 -23.34
N LEU A 2 -63.45 6.09 -22.34
CA LEU A 2 -63.08 6.12 -20.93
C LEU A 2 -62.16 4.94 -20.66
N ILE A 3 -60.91 5.19 -20.26
CA ILE A 3 -59.99 4.14 -19.85
C ILE A 3 -60.53 3.56 -18.53
N PRO A 4 -60.76 2.24 -18.44
CA PRO A 4 -61.37 1.64 -17.25
C PRO A 4 -60.42 1.75 -16.04
N GLU A 5 -60.96 2.15 -14.88
CA GLU A 5 -60.20 2.43 -13.64
C GLU A 5 -59.33 1.24 -13.16
N ARG A 6 -59.63 0.01 -13.59
CA ARG A 6 -58.81 -1.19 -13.30
C ARG A 6 -57.42 -1.15 -13.95
N ASP A 7 -57.27 -0.52 -15.12
CA ASP A 7 -55.99 -0.48 -15.83
C ASP A 7 -55.01 0.51 -15.19
N ILE A 8 -55.55 1.58 -14.58
CA ILE A 8 -54.77 2.59 -13.85
C ILE A 8 -54.19 2.00 -12.56
N THR A 9 -54.98 1.19 -11.84
CA THR A 9 -54.53 0.56 -10.58
C THR A 9 -53.46 -0.49 -10.84
N ILE A 10 -53.62 -1.33 -11.86
CA ILE A 10 -52.59 -2.33 -12.24
C ILE A 10 -51.30 -1.64 -12.68
N GLY A 11 -51.38 -0.57 -13.48
CA GLY A 11 -50.22 0.22 -13.87
C GLY A 11 -49.47 0.83 -12.69
N MET A 12 -50.20 1.28 -11.67
CA MET A 12 -49.62 1.86 -10.45
C MET A 12 -48.89 0.81 -9.58
N TYR A 13 -49.41 -0.42 -9.49
CA TYR A 13 -48.74 -1.53 -8.79
C TYR A 13 -47.49 -2.00 -9.54
N VAL A 14 -47.55 -2.11 -10.87
CA VAL A 14 -46.37 -2.48 -11.69
C VAL A 14 -45.29 -1.41 -11.58
N PHE A 15 -45.66 -0.13 -11.61
CA PHE A 15 -44.73 0.98 -11.42
C PHE A 15 -44.12 0.98 -10.01
N ALA A 16 -44.92 0.74 -8.96
CA ALA A 16 -44.43 0.65 -7.58
C ALA A 16 -43.47 -0.54 -7.38
N ILE A 17 -43.75 -1.70 -7.97
CA ILE A 17 -42.86 -2.87 -7.93
C ILE A 17 -41.56 -2.60 -8.71
N PHE A 18 -41.64 -1.92 -9.86
CA PHE A 18 -40.47 -1.52 -10.63
C PHE A 18 -39.60 -0.50 -9.88
N LEU A 19 -40.23 0.46 -9.19
CA LEU A 19 -39.54 1.42 -8.33
C LEU A 19 -38.89 0.72 -7.13
N LEU A 20 -39.55 -0.27 -6.52
CA LEU A 20 -39.02 -1.06 -5.41
C LEU A 20 -37.82 -1.92 -5.84
N LEU A 21 -37.84 -2.48 -7.06
CA LEU A 21 -36.72 -3.23 -7.64
C LEU A 21 -35.52 -2.34 -7.98
N LEU A 22 -35.75 -1.09 -8.38
CA LEU A 22 -34.69 -0.09 -8.59
C LEU A 22 -34.00 0.32 -7.29
N ILE A 23 -34.73 0.42 -6.17
CA ILE A 23 -34.17 0.77 -4.85
C ILE A 23 -33.32 -0.38 -4.25
N LEU A 24 -33.59 -1.62 -4.63
CA LEU A 24 -32.82 -2.80 -4.20
C LEU A 24 -31.48 -2.97 -4.95
N SER A 25 -31.22 -2.16 -5.97
CA SER A 25 -29.94 -2.16 -6.72
C SER A 25 -28.90 -1.23 -6.09
N ASN A 26 -28.77 -1.23 -4.75
CA ASN A 26 -27.60 -0.65 -4.08
C ASN A 26 -26.40 -1.58 -4.28
N SER A 27 -25.80 -1.50 -5.47
CA SER A 27 -24.47 -2.04 -5.69
C SER A 27 -23.53 -1.25 -4.79
N ALA A 28 -23.18 -1.79 -3.62
CA ALA A 28 -22.08 -1.25 -2.84
C ALA A 28 -20.86 -1.18 -3.77
N LEU A 29 -20.44 0.04 -4.14
CA LEU A 29 -19.31 0.25 -5.05
C LEU A 29 -18.12 -0.55 -4.52
N ALA A 30 -17.72 -1.58 -5.28
CA ALA A 30 -16.60 -2.43 -4.91
C ALA A 30 -15.36 -1.55 -4.72
N ASN A 31 -14.79 -1.56 -3.51
CA ASN A 31 -13.62 -0.74 -3.20
C ASN A 31 -12.43 -1.22 -4.06
N PRO A 32 -11.98 -0.44 -5.05
CA PRO A 32 -10.99 -0.90 -6.03
C PRO A 32 -9.60 -1.12 -5.40
N ARG A 33 -9.37 -0.60 -4.19
CA ARG A 33 -8.13 -0.77 -3.42
C ARG A 33 -8.14 -2.02 -2.56
N TYR A 34 -9.30 -2.63 -2.34
CA TYR A 34 -9.43 -3.77 -1.45
C TYR A 34 -8.68 -4.99 -2.00
N SER A 35 -7.98 -5.68 -1.12
CA SER A 35 -7.46 -7.03 -1.35
C SER A 35 -7.22 -7.72 -0.01
N SER A 36 -7.33 -9.03 0.04
CA SER A 36 -7.15 -9.80 1.25
C SER A 36 -6.72 -11.22 0.99
N ILE A 37 -5.99 -11.81 1.92
CA ILE A 37 -5.69 -13.25 1.93
C ILE A 37 -5.57 -13.73 3.37
N VAL A 38 -5.99 -14.96 3.64
CA VAL A 38 -5.76 -15.69 4.90
C VAL A 38 -5.24 -17.07 4.56
N ILE A 39 -4.16 -17.47 5.22
CA ILE A 39 -3.59 -18.81 5.10
C ILE A 39 -3.47 -19.48 6.46
N ASP A 40 -3.50 -20.81 6.45
CA ASP A 40 -3.01 -21.63 7.55
C ASP A 40 -1.48 -21.62 7.54
N ALA A 41 -0.86 -21.26 8.66
CA ALA A 41 0.58 -20.98 8.72
C ALA A 41 1.45 -22.24 8.57
N ASP A 42 0.95 -23.39 9.02
CA ASP A 42 1.71 -24.63 9.06
C ASP A 42 1.62 -25.35 7.72
N THR A 43 0.40 -25.46 7.17
CA THR A 43 0.15 -26.15 5.89
C THR A 43 0.33 -25.27 4.66
N GLY A 44 0.25 -23.94 4.81
CA GLY A 44 0.24 -23.00 3.69
C GLY A 44 -1.09 -22.96 2.92
N ALA A 45 -2.13 -23.68 3.38
CA ALA A 45 -3.43 -23.71 2.73
C ALA A 45 -4.08 -22.32 2.72
N VAL A 46 -4.58 -21.87 1.57
CA VAL A 46 -5.36 -20.63 1.46
C VAL A 46 -6.76 -20.89 1.99
N LEU A 47 -7.13 -20.17 3.06
CA LEU A 47 -8.43 -20.27 3.73
C LEU A 47 -9.42 -19.23 3.21
N HIS A 48 -8.89 -18.10 2.74
CA HIS A 48 -9.65 -17.02 2.12
C HIS A 48 -8.73 -16.22 1.20
N GLU A 49 -9.24 -15.79 0.05
CA GLU A 49 -8.58 -14.77 -0.76
C GLU A 49 -9.60 -13.91 -1.51
N SER A 50 -9.22 -12.66 -1.77
CA SER A 50 -9.99 -11.74 -2.61
C SER A 50 -9.03 -10.71 -3.20
N SER A 51 -8.94 -10.66 -4.53
CA SER A 51 -8.00 -9.81 -5.27
C SER A 51 -6.56 -9.90 -4.72
N ALA A 52 -6.15 -11.08 -4.25
CA ALA A 52 -4.92 -11.25 -3.47
C ALA A 52 -3.66 -10.92 -4.27
N ASP A 53 -3.72 -11.05 -5.59
CA ASP A 53 -2.63 -10.78 -6.54
C ASP A 53 -2.72 -9.37 -7.18
N ALA A 54 -3.71 -8.57 -6.81
CA ALA A 54 -3.88 -7.23 -7.35
C ALA A 54 -2.77 -6.29 -6.85
N SER A 55 -2.24 -5.45 -7.74
CA SER A 55 -1.17 -4.51 -7.42
C SER A 55 -1.64 -3.44 -6.43
N ARG A 56 -0.92 -3.29 -5.32
CA ARG A 56 -1.23 -2.35 -4.22
C ARG A 56 0.01 -1.60 -3.76
N TYR A 57 -0.20 -0.42 -3.20
CA TYR A 57 0.84 0.27 -2.45
C TYR A 57 0.98 -0.36 -1.05
N PRO A 58 2.18 -0.77 -0.63
CA PRO A 58 2.38 -1.45 0.66
C PRO A 58 2.17 -0.51 1.86
N ALA A 59 2.41 0.80 1.69
CA ALA A 59 2.58 1.73 2.82
C ALA A 59 3.58 1.15 3.84
N SER A 60 3.40 1.42 5.14
CA SER A 60 4.29 0.93 6.19
C SER A 60 4.34 -0.60 6.39
N LEU A 61 3.57 -1.40 5.64
CA LEU A 61 3.84 -2.85 5.57
C LEU A 61 5.26 -3.12 5.03
N THR A 62 5.81 -2.19 4.23
CA THR A 62 7.21 -2.18 3.77
C THR A 62 8.23 -2.41 4.87
N LYS A 63 7.98 -1.87 6.08
CA LYS A 63 8.89 -2.01 7.22
C LYS A 63 9.03 -3.46 7.71
N MET A 64 8.12 -4.36 7.32
CA MET A 64 8.30 -5.80 7.53
C MET A 64 9.53 -6.33 6.78
N MET A 65 9.79 -5.87 5.56
CA MET A 65 10.99 -6.25 4.82
C MET A 65 12.24 -5.59 5.41
N THR A 66 12.14 -4.34 5.87
CA THR A 66 13.23 -3.67 6.59
C THR A 66 13.63 -4.43 7.86
N LEU A 67 12.65 -4.89 8.64
CA LEU A 67 12.87 -5.74 9.81
C LEU A 67 13.41 -7.12 9.41
N TYR A 68 12.88 -7.73 8.35
CA TYR A 68 13.37 -9.02 7.83
C TYR A 68 14.88 -8.96 7.56
N MET A 69 15.33 -7.94 6.82
CA MET A 69 16.74 -7.77 6.48
C MET A 69 17.61 -7.39 7.68
N LEU A 70 17.07 -6.63 8.65
CA LEU A 70 17.76 -6.34 9.90
C LEU A 70 17.96 -7.61 10.74
N PHE A 71 16.92 -8.43 10.88
CA PHE A 71 17.00 -9.72 11.57
C PHE A 71 17.96 -10.69 10.85
N GLU A 72 17.95 -10.71 9.52
CA GLU A 72 18.91 -11.48 8.72
C GLU A 72 20.36 -11.05 9.01
N ALA A 73 20.62 -9.75 9.08
CA ALA A 73 21.95 -9.23 9.43
C ALA A 73 22.36 -9.60 10.88
N MET A 74 21.40 -9.67 11.80
CA MET A 74 21.64 -10.09 13.18
C MET A 74 21.96 -11.59 13.29
N GLU A 75 21.21 -12.46 12.60
CA GLU A 75 21.50 -13.91 12.55
C GLU A 75 22.89 -14.17 11.91
N GLN A 76 23.25 -13.38 10.91
CA GLN A 76 24.58 -13.43 10.28
C GLN A 76 25.68 -12.78 11.12
N ARG A 77 25.38 -12.30 12.34
CA ARG A 77 26.31 -11.60 13.25
C ARG A 77 26.97 -10.36 12.66
N LYS A 78 26.41 -9.80 11.59
CA LYS A 78 26.85 -8.51 10.99
C LYS A 78 26.37 -7.32 11.82
N MET A 79 25.30 -7.52 12.59
CA MET A 79 24.79 -6.58 13.57
C MET A 79 24.48 -7.31 14.87
N THR A 80 24.56 -6.58 15.97
CA THR A 80 24.08 -7.02 17.29
C THR A 80 23.03 -6.03 17.77
N VAL A 81 22.30 -6.38 18.83
CA VAL A 81 21.33 -5.45 19.46
C VAL A 81 22.01 -4.15 19.94
N ASP A 82 23.30 -4.18 20.27
CA ASP A 82 24.04 -3.02 20.76
C ASP A 82 24.75 -2.23 19.66
N THR A 83 24.74 -2.72 18.42
CA THR A 83 25.28 -2.00 17.26
C THR A 83 24.59 -0.64 17.15
N ARG A 84 25.40 0.43 17.15
CA ARG A 84 24.96 1.81 16.97
C ARG A 84 25.00 2.18 15.49
N MET A 85 23.86 2.67 14.98
CA MET A 85 23.71 3.12 13.60
C MET A 85 23.66 4.66 13.59
N PRO A 86 24.53 5.34 12.82
CA PRO A 86 24.57 6.79 12.75
C PRO A 86 23.31 7.34 12.07
N VAL A 87 22.84 8.50 12.54
CA VAL A 87 21.70 9.19 11.95
C VAL A 87 22.21 10.24 10.96
N SER A 88 21.92 10.04 9.67
CA SER A 88 22.23 11.00 8.62
C SER A 88 21.26 12.20 8.62
N THR A 89 21.60 13.23 7.87
CA THR A 89 20.69 14.35 7.58
C THR A 89 19.44 13.90 6.82
N HIS A 90 19.58 12.93 5.91
CA HIS A 90 18.46 12.32 5.19
C HIS A 90 17.50 11.62 6.14
N ALA A 91 18.00 10.76 7.02
CA ALA A 91 17.19 10.05 7.99
C ALA A 91 16.45 11.00 8.95
N ALA A 92 17.15 12.03 9.46
CA ALA A 92 16.56 13.04 10.32
C ALA A 92 15.46 13.89 9.63
N ALA A 93 15.54 14.06 8.31
CA ALA A 93 14.58 14.81 7.51
C ALA A 93 13.33 13.98 7.10
N MET A 94 13.27 12.70 7.46
CA MET A 94 12.14 11.85 7.07
C MET A 94 10.79 12.37 7.62
N PRO A 95 9.74 12.44 6.78
CA PRO A 95 8.44 12.91 7.20
C PRO A 95 7.83 12.00 8.26
N GLN A 96 6.93 12.56 9.08
CA GLN A 96 6.20 11.77 10.07
C GLN A 96 5.38 10.64 9.40
N THR A 97 5.20 9.49 10.03
CA THR A 97 5.48 9.16 11.44
C THR A 97 6.96 8.85 11.71
N ASN A 98 7.54 9.47 12.73
CA ASN A 98 8.96 9.34 13.12
C ASN A 98 9.11 9.43 14.66
N ILE A 99 10.34 9.28 15.19
CA ILE A 99 10.66 9.49 16.62
C ILE A 99 11.53 10.73 16.87
N GLY A 100 11.83 11.49 15.82
CA GLY A 100 12.54 12.77 15.94
C GLY A 100 14.05 12.58 16.14
N LEU A 101 14.64 11.60 15.45
CA LEU A 101 16.10 11.46 15.43
C LEU A 101 16.78 12.72 14.88
N ARG A 102 17.92 13.09 15.46
CA ARG A 102 18.71 14.26 15.03
C ARG A 102 19.92 13.81 14.23
N ALA A 103 20.27 14.54 13.18
CA ALA A 103 21.47 14.27 12.41
C ALA A 103 22.72 14.36 13.31
N GLY A 104 23.64 13.41 13.16
CA GLY A 104 24.84 13.29 14.01
C GLY A 104 24.66 12.44 15.26
N ASP A 105 23.42 12.16 15.69
CA ASP A 105 23.17 11.16 16.74
C ASP A 105 23.44 9.73 16.22
N SER A 106 23.27 8.74 17.10
CA SER A 106 23.12 7.33 16.71
C SER A 106 21.97 6.66 17.47
N ILE A 107 21.38 5.63 16.86
CA ILE A 107 20.37 4.76 17.48
C ILE A 107 20.88 3.31 17.52
N SER A 108 20.64 2.60 18.61
CA SER A 108 21.00 1.18 18.71
C SER A 108 20.01 0.30 17.92
N VAL A 109 20.43 -0.89 17.48
CA VAL A 109 19.49 -1.87 16.90
C VAL A 109 18.39 -2.24 17.90
N ARG A 110 18.73 -2.34 19.19
CA ARG A 110 17.81 -2.57 20.32
C ARG A 110 16.66 -1.58 20.35
N ASP A 111 16.93 -0.29 20.09
CA ASP A 111 15.92 0.76 20.05
C ASP A 111 15.22 0.86 18.68
N ALA A 112 15.94 0.53 17.60
CA ALA A 112 15.42 0.61 16.25
C ALA A 112 14.28 -0.38 15.99
N ILE A 113 14.40 -1.63 16.48
CA ILE A 113 13.39 -2.67 16.31
C ILE A 113 12.02 -2.24 16.85
N PRO A 114 11.86 -1.89 18.15
CA PRO A 114 10.57 -1.44 18.67
C PRO A 114 10.11 -0.12 18.04
N ALA A 115 11.01 0.78 17.65
CA ALA A 115 10.60 2.02 16.95
C ALA A 115 9.97 1.74 15.57
N LEU A 116 10.49 0.77 14.82
CA LEU A 116 9.90 0.32 13.55
C LEU A 116 8.56 -0.40 13.75
N ILE A 117 8.42 -1.17 14.81
CA ILE A 117 7.21 -1.97 15.07
C ILE A 117 6.09 -1.13 15.67
N VAL A 118 6.37 -0.46 16.79
CA VAL A 118 5.39 0.24 17.62
C VAL A 118 5.02 1.59 17.03
N ARG A 119 6.02 2.41 16.65
CA ARG A 119 5.80 3.76 16.12
C ARG A 119 5.77 3.80 14.60
N SER A 120 6.26 2.75 13.93
CA SER A 120 6.39 2.72 12.46
C SER A 120 7.24 3.88 11.93
N ALA A 121 8.30 4.21 12.68
CA ALA A 121 9.12 5.39 12.51
C ALA A 121 9.89 5.39 11.16
N ASN A 122 9.71 6.44 10.36
CA ASN A 122 10.30 6.59 9.02
C ASN A 122 11.78 6.97 9.09
N ASP A 123 12.16 7.84 10.03
CA ASP A 123 13.54 8.19 10.33
C ASP A 123 14.38 6.95 10.67
N VAL A 124 13.88 6.11 11.57
CA VAL A 124 14.55 4.85 11.94
C VAL A 124 14.66 3.88 10.75
N ALA A 125 13.63 3.82 9.89
CA ALA A 125 13.69 2.98 8.70
C ALA A 125 14.80 3.43 7.73
N ALA A 126 14.97 4.74 7.54
CA ALA A 126 16.07 5.30 6.76
C ALA A 126 17.43 4.99 7.41
N VAL A 127 17.57 5.12 8.73
CA VAL A 127 18.82 4.75 9.45
C VAL A 127 19.19 3.28 9.22
N VAL A 128 18.25 2.36 9.39
CA VAL A 128 18.49 0.92 9.16
C VAL A 128 18.87 0.67 7.70
N ALA A 129 18.20 1.34 6.77
CA ALA A 129 18.47 1.23 5.34
C ALA A 129 19.88 1.69 4.98
N GLU A 130 20.33 2.82 5.53
CA GLU A 130 21.67 3.36 5.32
C GLU A 130 22.74 2.49 5.98
N ALA A 131 22.48 1.96 7.18
CA ALA A 131 23.40 1.07 7.87
C ALA A 131 23.62 -0.26 7.13
N LEU A 132 22.56 -0.83 6.53
CA LEU A 132 22.64 -2.12 5.83
C LEU A 132 22.97 -1.99 4.35
N GLY A 133 22.47 -0.93 3.70
CA GLY A 133 22.54 -0.74 2.26
C GLY A 133 23.44 0.41 1.81
N ARG A 134 24.13 1.11 2.73
CA ARG A 134 24.91 2.34 2.51
C ARG A 134 24.10 3.57 2.09
N SER A 135 22.96 3.38 1.43
CA SER A 135 21.97 4.41 1.14
C SER A 135 20.56 3.80 1.10
N GLU A 136 19.52 4.59 1.39
CA GLU A 136 18.14 4.09 1.35
C GLU A 136 17.74 3.63 -0.05
N ALA A 137 18.16 4.33 -1.10
CA ALA A 137 17.88 3.94 -2.49
C ALA A 137 18.49 2.59 -2.84
N ASN A 138 19.72 2.32 -2.39
CA ASN A 138 20.36 1.03 -2.61
C ASN A 138 19.70 -0.07 -1.78
N PHE A 139 19.36 0.22 -0.52
CA PHE A 139 18.61 -0.69 0.31
C PHE A 139 17.25 -1.05 -0.30
N GLY A 140 16.52 -0.11 -0.91
CA GLY A 140 15.28 -0.40 -1.64
C GLY A 140 15.46 -1.41 -2.79
N ARG A 141 16.58 -1.35 -3.51
CA ARG A 141 16.94 -2.38 -4.51
C ARG A 141 17.18 -3.73 -3.84
N MET A 142 18.00 -3.76 -2.78
CA MET A 142 18.28 -4.99 -2.02
C MET A 142 16.99 -5.61 -1.43
N MET A 143 16.05 -4.79 -0.96
CA MET A 143 14.74 -5.25 -0.49
C MET A 143 13.92 -5.90 -1.61
N THR A 144 13.99 -5.35 -2.82
CA THR A 144 13.33 -5.95 -4.00
C THR A 144 13.96 -7.29 -4.37
N ASP A 145 15.30 -7.36 -4.38
CA ASP A 145 16.01 -8.61 -4.65
C ASP A 145 15.69 -9.67 -3.59
N LYS A 146 15.65 -9.27 -2.31
CA LYS A 146 15.22 -10.13 -1.22
C LYS A 146 13.77 -10.59 -1.40
N ALA A 147 12.85 -9.70 -1.78
CA ALA A 147 11.47 -10.07 -2.07
C ALA A 147 11.39 -11.17 -3.14
N ARG A 148 12.17 -11.04 -4.23
CA ARG A 148 12.25 -12.07 -5.28
C ARG A 148 12.80 -13.41 -4.75
N GLN A 149 13.84 -13.37 -3.91
CA GLN A 149 14.39 -14.57 -3.26
C GLN A 149 13.37 -15.28 -2.37
N LEU A 150 12.51 -14.52 -1.68
CA LEU A 150 11.44 -15.07 -0.85
C LEU A 150 10.21 -15.55 -1.65
N GLY A 151 10.22 -15.42 -2.98
CA GLY A 151 9.11 -15.79 -3.84
C GLY A 151 8.02 -14.72 -3.98
N MET A 152 8.23 -13.52 -3.45
CA MET A 152 7.32 -12.37 -3.62
C MET A 152 7.54 -11.75 -5.00
N ARG A 153 7.01 -12.39 -6.07
CA ARG A 153 7.32 -12.04 -7.47
C ARG A 153 6.69 -10.73 -7.95
N SER A 154 5.67 -10.24 -7.26
CA SER A 154 4.88 -9.06 -7.63
C SER A 154 5.18 -7.84 -6.76
N THR A 155 6.30 -7.85 -6.04
CA THR A 155 6.67 -6.79 -5.07
C THR A 155 7.90 -6.00 -5.48
N THR A 156 7.80 -4.70 -5.58
CA THR A 156 8.95 -3.81 -5.78
C THR A 156 9.01 -2.85 -4.61
N PHE A 157 10.15 -2.79 -3.92
CA PHE A 157 10.44 -1.82 -2.89
C PHE A 157 11.37 -0.73 -3.45
N ARG A 158 11.15 0.51 -3.02
CA ARG A 158 11.97 1.66 -3.43
C ARG A 158 12.51 2.47 -2.25
N ASN A 159 11.97 2.25 -1.06
CA ASN A 159 12.42 2.84 0.18
C ASN A 159 12.13 1.89 1.35
N ALA A 160 12.74 2.16 2.51
CA ALA A 160 12.64 1.28 3.66
C ALA A 160 11.38 1.50 4.52
N SER A 161 10.70 2.62 4.30
CA SER A 161 9.64 3.11 5.18
C SER A 161 8.23 2.81 4.67
N GLY A 162 8.07 2.64 3.35
CA GLY A 162 6.76 2.58 2.71
C GLY A 162 6.20 3.95 2.32
N LEU A 163 7.02 5.00 2.38
CA LEU A 163 6.63 6.33 1.92
C LEU A 163 6.26 6.30 0.41
N PRO A 164 5.40 7.23 -0.06
CA PRO A 164 4.90 7.20 -1.42
C PRO A 164 6.00 7.15 -2.47
N ASN A 165 5.89 6.17 -3.37
CA ASN A 165 6.68 6.04 -4.58
C ASN A 165 5.85 5.23 -5.59
N LEU A 166 5.71 5.72 -6.84
CA LEU A 166 4.83 5.11 -7.84
C LEU A 166 5.30 3.71 -8.29
N GLU A 167 6.61 3.45 -8.25
CA GLU A 167 7.19 2.15 -8.60
C GLU A 167 7.16 1.16 -7.43
N GLN A 168 6.86 1.62 -6.21
CA GLN A 168 6.75 0.76 -5.04
C GLN A 168 5.39 0.06 -5.00
N LYS A 169 5.38 -1.26 -5.22
CA LYS A 169 4.17 -2.07 -5.34
C LYS A 169 4.33 -3.40 -4.61
N THR A 170 3.21 -4.00 -4.24
CA THR A 170 3.13 -5.35 -3.66
C THR A 170 1.75 -5.95 -3.94
N THR A 171 1.49 -7.13 -3.40
CA THR A 171 0.18 -7.79 -3.39
C THR A 171 -0.13 -8.31 -1.99
N ALA A 172 -1.39 -8.66 -1.71
CA ALA A 172 -1.73 -9.29 -0.44
C ALA A 172 -1.05 -10.67 -0.31
N ARG A 173 -0.94 -11.42 -1.43
CA ARG A 173 -0.24 -12.71 -1.49
C ARG A 173 1.26 -12.58 -1.15
N ASP A 174 1.94 -11.59 -1.72
CA ASP A 174 3.35 -11.36 -1.40
C ASP A 174 3.54 -10.95 0.07
N MET A 175 2.64 -10.12 0.61
CA MET A 175 2.71 -9.70 2.00
C MET A 175 2.42 -10.83 2.99
N VAL A 176 1.59 -11.82 2.63
CA VAL A 176 1.38 -13.01 3.49
C VAL A 176 2.60 -13.93 3.48
N ILE A 177 3.30 -14.04 2.35
CA ILE A 177 4.60 -14.72 2.25
C ILE A 177 5.58 -14.05 3.22
N LEU A 178 5.79 -12.73 3.12
CA LEU A 178 6.71 -12.00 3.99
C LEU A 178 6.37 -12.15 5.47
N SER A 179 5.09 -12.06 5.82
CA SER A 179 4.61 -12.23 7.20
C SER A 179 4.93 -13.62 7.75
N THR A 180 4.76 -14.65 6.91
CA THR A 180 5.06 -16.04 7.27
C THR A 180 6.57 -16.26 7.41
N ARG A 181 7.37 -15.70 6.50
CA ARG A 181 8.84 -15.81 6.53
C ARG A 181 9.43 -15.11 7.75
N LEU A 182 8.95 -13.92 8.13
CA LEU A 182 9.37 -13.24 9.36
C LEU A 182 9.22 -14.12 10.61
N MET A 183 8.14 -14.89 10.69
CA MET A 183 7.89 -15.77 11.83
C MET A 183 8.71 -17.06 11.78
N LYS A 184 8.79 -17.69 10.60
CA LYS A 184 9.47 -19.00 10.44
C LYS A 184 10.99 -18.88 10.45
N ASP A 185 11.53 -17.83 9.83
CA ASP A 185 12.97 -17.64 9.69
C ASP A 185 13.58 -16.98 10.93
N PHE A 186 12.79 -16.17 11.65
CA PHE A 186 13.23 -15.40 12.81
C PHE A 186 12.34 -15.61 14.06
N PRO A 187 12.09 -16.86 14.49
CA PRO A 187 11.21 -17.13 15.63
C PRO A 187 11.73 -16.46 16.93
N LYS A 188 13.05 -16.31 17.07
CA LYS A 188 13.70 -15.60 18.18
C LYS A 188 13.29 -14.13 18.29
N TYR A 189 13.04 -13.46 17.17
CA TYR A 189 12.73 -12.03 17.11
C TYR A 189 11.22 -11.76 16.94
N TYR A 190 10.43 -12.77 16.61
CA TYR A 190 9.00 -12.59 16.32
C TYR A 190 8.21 -11.98 17.49
N HIS A 191 8.63 -12.22 18.74
CA HIS A 191 8.02 -11.66 19.94
C HIS A 191 7.91 -10.13 19.92
N TYR A 192 8.82 -9.42 19.23
CA TYR A 192 8.78 -7.96 19.13
C TYR A 192 7.50 -7.45 18.45
N PHE A 193 6.88 -8.22 17.55
CA PHE A 193 5.67 -7.80 16.84
C PHE A 193 4.43 -7.66 17.73
N SER A 194 4.47 -8.26 18.93
CA SER A 194 3.44 -8.09 19.96
C SER A 194 3.69 -6.91 20.91
N THR A 195 4.82 -6.20 20.78
CA THR A 195 5.14 -5.05 21.64
C THR A 195 4.11 -3.93 21.47
N GLN A 196 3.52 -3.49 22.58
CA GLN A 196 2.44 -2.48 22.59
C GLN A 196 2.93 -1.07 22.89
N SER A 197 4.07 -0.92 23.55
CA SER A 197 4.69 0.37 23.83
C SER A 197 6.21 0.21 23.92
N PHE A 198 6.94 1.31 23.73
CA PHE A 198 8.37 1.38 24.05
C PHE A 198 8.72 2.81 24.43
N SER A 199 9.81 2.97 25.19
CA SER A 199 10.33 4.29 25.58
C SER A 199 11.66 4.54 24.91
N TYR A 200 11.85 5.75 24.39
CA TYR A 200 13.10 6.20 23.80
C TYR A 200 13.38 7.64 24.23
N LYS A 201 14.57 7.88 24.80
CA LYS A 201 14.99 9.19 25.34
C LYS A 201 13.92 9.85 26.24
N GLY A 202 13.30 9.08 27.14
CA GLY A 202 12.28 9.57 28.08
C GLY A 202 10.88 9.75 27.50
N ILE A 203 10.67 9.49 26.19
CA ILE A 203 9.35 9.56 25.54
C ILE A 203 8.81 8.15 25.33
N THR A 204 7.60 7.89 25.81
CA THR A 204 6.89 6.62 25.59
C THR A 204 5.99 6.71 24.36
N TYR A 205 6.18 5.78 23.43
CA TYR A 205 5.38 5.63 22.23
C TYR A 205 4.46 4.41 22.36
N ASN A 206 3.22 4.57 21.92
CA ASN A 206 2.22 3.51 21.94
C ASN A 206 1.95 2.97 20.53
N SER A 207 1.67 1.67 20.46
CA SER A 207 1.40 0.98 19.21
C SER A 207 0.06 1.40 18.63
N HIS A 208 0.07 1.64 17.32
CA HIS A 208 -1.13 1.86 16.52
C HIS A 208 -1.76 0.54 16.03
N ASN A 209 -1.12 -0.62 16.31
CA ASN A 209 -1.67 -1.93 15.97
C ASN A 209 -2.68 -2.39 17.03
N ARG A 210 -3.93 -1.95 16.87
CA ARG A 210 -5.04 -2.31 17.79
C ARG A 210 -5.40 -3.79 17.74
N MET A 211 -5.08 -4.50 16.66
CA MET A 211 -5.38 -5.93 16.51
C MET A 211 -4.71 -6.76 17.62
N VAL A 212 -3.45 -6.47 17.94
CA VAL A 212 -2.70 -7.16 19.00
C VAL A 212 -3.37 -6.98 20.38
N ARG A 213 -3.97 -5.82 20.62
CA ARG A 213 -4.64 -5.53 21.90
C ARG A 213 -6.06 -6.07 21.95
N ASN A 214 -6.79 -6.02 20.84
CA ASN A 214 -8.24 -6.15 20.81
C ASN A 214 -8.74 -7.45 20.17
N THR A 215 -7.86 -8.29 19.60
CA THR A 215 -8.28 -9.48 18.86
C THR A 215 -7.62 -10.74 19.43
N SER A 216 -8.45 -11.68 19.90
CA SER A 216 -7.99 -12.90 20.56
C SER A 216 -7.06 -13.73 19.67
N GLY A 217 -5.90 -14.06 20.23
CA GLY A 217 -4.84 -14.85 19.59
C GLY A 217 -3.90 -14.06 18.69
N VAL A 218 -4.16 -12.76 18.42
CA VAL A 218 -3.31 -11.95 17.54
C VAL A 218 -2.00 -11.56 18.22
N ASP A 219 -0.87 -11.83 17.56
CA ASP A 219 0.48 -11.56 18.09
C ASP A 219 1.40 -10.78 17.12
N GLY A 220 0.81 -10.11 16.13
CA GLY A 220 1.56 -9.27 15.18
C GLY A 220 0.68 -8.73 14.04
N LEU A 221 1.22 -8.27 12.92
CA LEU A 221 2.61 -7.84 12.75
C LEU A 221 2.64 -6.33 12.52
N LYS A 222 1.97 -5.84 11.47
CA LYS A 222 2.17 -4.47 11.00
C LYS A 222 0.93 -3.87 10.38
N THR A 223 0.68 -2.60 10.69
CA THR A 223 -0.26 -1.75 9.96
C THR A 223 0.47 -0.78 9.03
N GLY A 224 -0.20 -0.32 8.00
CA GLY A 224 0.26 0.77 7.13
C GLY A 224 -0.89 1.60 6.57
N PHE A 225 -0.62 2.88 6.31
CA PHE A 225 -1.57 3.79 5.66
C PHE A 225 -0.81 4.84 4.86
N ILE A 226 -1.22 5.02 3.60
CA ILE A 226 -1.08 6.26 2.84
C ILE A 226 -2.40 6.49 2.11
N ARG A 227 -2.66 7.74 1.66
CA ARG A 227 -3.90 8.06 0.95
C ARG A 227 -4.14 7.16 -0.27
N ALA A 228 -3.08 6.84 -1.00
CA ALA A 228 -3.13 6.00 -2.19
C ALA A 228 -3.41 4.51 -1.90
N SER A 229 -3.04 4.01 -0.71
CA SER A 229 -3.23 2.60 -0.35
C SER A 229 -4.53 2.33 0.40
N GLY A 230 -5.07 3.34 1.10
CA GLY A 230 -6.03 3.08 2.18
C GLY A 230 -5.35 2.43 3.39
N PHE A 231 -6.14 1.87 4.30
CA PHE A 231 -5.66 1.25 5.54
C PHE A 231 -5.30 -0.24 5.32
N ASN A 232 -4.07 -0.62 5.64
CA ASN A 232 -3.52 -1.95 5.43
C ASN A 232 -3.10 -2.60 6.76
N VAL A 233 -3.32 -3.90 6.94
CA VAL A 233 -2.77 -4.69 8.06
C VAL A 233 -2.32 -6.06 7.58
N ALA A 234 -1.18 -6.49 8.10
CA ALA A 234 -0.72 -7.88 8.07
C ALA A 234 -0.62 -8.37 9.52
N THR A 235 -1.18 -9.54 9.80
CA THR A 235 -1.32 -10.07 11.15
C THR A 235 -1.19 -11.59 11.18
N SER A 236 -0.89 -12.14 12.35
CA SER A 236 -1.02 -13.56 12.63
C SER A 236 -1.82 -13.74 13.90
N ALA A 237 -2.59 -14.82 13.96
CA ALA A 237 -3.30 -15.23 15.15
C ALA A 237 -3.05 -16.72 15.44
N LYS A 238 -2.85 -17.07 16.71
CA LYS A 238 -2.75 -18.45 17.20
C LYS A 238 -3.87 -18.73 18.20
N ARG A 239 -4.60 -19.83 17.99
CA ARG A 239 -5.62 -20.34 18.92
C ARG A 239 -5.44 -21.84 19.06
N GLY A 240 -5.13 -22.30 20.28
CA GLY A 240 -4.67 -23.67 20.52
C GLY A 240 -3.41 -23.98 19.70
N ASN A 241 -3.43 -25.09 18.97
CA ASN A 241 -2.30 -25.52 18.15
C ASN A 241 -2.32 -24.98 16.72
N ARG A 242 -3.34 -24.22 16.33
CA ARG A 242 -3.49 -23.71 14.97
C ARG A 242 -3.10 -22.25 14.88
N ARG A 243 -2.37 -21.90 13.82
CA ARG A 243 -2.00 -20.53 13.51
C ARG A 243 -2.46 -20.15 12.10
N VAL A 244 -3.00 -18.94 11.98
CA VAL A 244 -3.32 -18.31 10.69
C VAL A 244 -2.49 -17.05 10.48
N VAL A 245 -2.21 -16.73 9.23
CA VAL A 245 -1.60 -15.46 8.81
C VAL A 245 -2.54 -14.79 7.83
N ALA A 246 -2.83 -13.51 8.05
CA ALA A 246 -3.83 -12.78 7.31
C ALA A 246 -3.34 -11.38 6.90
N VAL A 247 -3.69 -10.97 5.68
CA VAL A 247 -3.41 -9.64 5.15
C VAL A 247 -4.70 -9.03 4.61
N VAL A 248 -4.96 -7.76 4.97
CA VAL A 248 -6.02 -6.93 4.39
C VAL A 248 -5.39 -5.61 3.96
N MET A 249 -5.60 -5.21 2.71
CA MET A 249 -5.16 -3.94 2.17
C MET A 249 -6.35 -3.16 1.62
N GLY A 250 -6.25 -1.83 1.59
CA GLY A 250 -7.28 -1.00 0.98
C GLY A 250 -8.46 -0.63 1.87
N GLY A 251 -8.42 -0.83 3.18
CA GLY A 251 -9.52 -0.46 4.07
C GLY A 251 -9.85 1.04 4.02
N ASN A 252 -11.13 1.40 4.15
CA ASN A 252 -11.58 2.80 4.13
C ASN A 252 -11.21 3.56 5.41
N THR A 253 -11.29 2.90 6.56
CA THR A 253 -10.88 3.42 7.86
C THR A 253 -10.09 2.36 8.61
N ALA A 254 -9.26 2.76 9.58
CA ALA A 254 -8.55 1.82 10.43
C ALA A 254 -9.50 0.90 11.20
N ALA A 255 -10.65 1.42 11.68
CA ALA A 255 -11.62 0.65 12.45
C ALA A 255 -12.33 -0.41 11.59
N ALA A 256 -12.83 -0.02 10.41
CA ALA A 256 -13.47 -0.97 9.49
C ALA A 256 -12.49 -2.05 9.03
N ARG A 257 -11.22 -1.67 8.79
CA ARG A 257 -10.15 -2.60 8.45
C ARG A 257 -9.89 -3.61 9.57
N ASP A 258 -9.78 -3.15 10.82
CA ASP A 258 -9.55 -4.01 11.99
C ASP A 258 -10.71 -4.99 12.21
N GLN A 259 -11.95 -4.49 12.14
CA GLN A 259 -13.16 -5.32 12.26
C GLN A 259 -13.23 -6.39 11.17
N HIS A 260 -12.98 -6.03 9.91
CA HIS A 260 -12.97 -6.97 8.80
C HIS A 260 -11.87 -8.03 8.94
N MET A 261 -10.68 -7.64 9.40
CA MET A 261 -9.60 -8.56 9.69
C MET A 261 -9.98 -9.56 10.80
N ALA A 262 -10.59 -9.09 11.89
CA ALA A 262 -11.05 -9.96 12.97
C ALA A 262 -12.08 -10.99 12.47
N GLN A 263 -13.07 -10.56 11.65
CA GLN A 263 -14.05 -11.46 11.03
C GLN A 263 -13.42 -12.51 10.13
N LEU A 264 -12.37 -12.15 9.37
CA LEU A 264 -11.62 -13.09 8.54
C LEU A 264 -10.89 -14.15 9.37
N ILE A 265 -10.23 -13.73 10.45
CA ILE A 265 -9.54 -14.61 11.38
C ILE A 265 -10.53 -15.57 12.05
N ASP A 266 -11.64 -15.05 12.58
CA ASP A 266 -12.65 -15.84 13.28
C ASP A 266 -13.27 -16.91 12.36
N ARG A 267 -13.65 -16.53 11.13
CA ARG A 267 -14.14 -17.48 10.13
C ARG A 267 -13.12 -18.57 9.82
N SER A 268 -11.85 -18.21 9.70
CA SER A 268 -10.77 -19.14 9.37
C SER A 268 -10.56 -20.20 10.45
N PHE A 269 -10.67 -19.83 11.73
CA PHE A 269 -10.62 -20.79 12.84
C PHE A 269 -11.86 -21.70 12.88
N ASN A 270 -13.05 -21.18 12.58
CA ASN A 270 -14.28 -21.97 12.54
C ASN A 270 -14.34 -22.96 11.37
N GLN A 271 -13.74 -22.63 10.22
CA GLN A 271 -13.66 -23.54 9.07
C GLN A 271 -12.80 -24.79 9.34
N GLY A 272 -11.69 -24.65 10.08
CA GLY A 272 -10.85 -25.81 10.41
C GLY A 272 -11.52 -26.79 11.37
N ASN A 273 -12.46 -26.32 12.19
CA ASN A 273 -13.26 -27.22 13.03
C ASN A 273 -14.24 -28.05 12.19
N ARG A 274 -14.74 -27.52 11.06
CA ARG A 274 -15.62 -28.27 10.15
C ARG A 274 -14.88 -29.34 9.37
N SER A 275 -13.66 -29.08 8.88
CA SER A 275 -12.88 -30.10 8.17
C SER A 275 -12.44 -31.25 9.09
N ILE A 276 -12.14 -30.97 10.36
CA ILE A 276 -11.86 -32.00 11.38
C ILE A 276 -13.13 -32.80 11.70
N GLN A 277 -14.31 -32.16 11.79
CA GLN A 277 -15.59 -32.86 12.02
C GLN A 277 -16.06 -33.71 10.81
N VAL A 278 -15.77 -33.29 9.58
CA VAL A 278 -16.07 -34.08 8.37
C VAL A 278 -15.14 -35.29 8.25
N ALA A 279 -13.87 -35.13 8.65
CA ALA A 279 -12.91 -36.24 8.72
C ALA A 279 -13.29 -37.25 9.82
N SER A 280 -13.82 -36.81 10.96
CA SER A 280 -14.30 -37.71 12.03
C SER A 280 -15.60 -38.44 11.68
N ASN A 281 -16.43 -37.89 10.79
CA ASN A 281 -17.66 -38.53 10.31
C ASN A 281 -17.46 -39.46 9.09
N SER A 282 -16.24 -39.57 8.55
CA SER A 282 -15.93 -40.42 7.39
C SER A 282 -15.54 -41.86 7.76
N GLN A 283 -15.71 -42.29 9.02
CA GLN A 283 -15.50 -43.69 9.43
C GLN A 283 -16.53 -44.67 8.82
N ASN A 284 -17.57 -44.18 8.12
CA ASN A 284 -18.60 -44.99 7.45
C ASN A 284 -18.75 -44.73 5.94
N ALA A 285 -17.67 -44.35 5.24
CA ALA A 285 -17.68 -44.30 3.77
C ALA A 285 -16.88 -45.48 3.20
N ARG A 286 -17.58 -46.40 2.50
CA ARG A 286 -16.94 -47.51 1.77
C ARG A 286 -15.99 -46.94 0.71
N ALA A 287 -14.71 -47.29 0.80
CA ALA A 287 -13.70 -46.95 -0.18
C ALA A 287 -13.97 -47.68 -1.50
N VAL A 288 -14.16 -46.92 -2.58
CA VAL A 288 -14.09 -47.43 -3.96
C VAL A 288 -12.66 -47.21 -4.43
N ALA A 289 -11.98 -48.29 -4.81
CA ALA A 289 -10.62 -48.22 -5.34
C ALA A 289 -10.62 -47.45 -6.67
N VAL A 290 -9.87 -46.34 -6.72
CA VAL A 290 -9.54 -45.64 -7.97
C VAL A 290 -8.12 -46.04 -8.36
N THR A 291 -7.99 -46.71 -9.49
CA THR A 291 -6.70 -47.09 -10.09
C THR A 291 -5.87 -45.84 -10.38
N VAL A 292 -4.73 -45.70 -9.72
CA VAL A 292 -3.76 -44.61 -9.97
C VAL A 292 -2.86 -45.02 -11.13
N VAL A 293 -3.02 -44.36 -12.29
CA VAL A 293 -2.07 -44.48 -13.40
C VAL A 293 -0.85 -43.60 -13.10
N LYS A 294 0.31 -44.23 -12.94
CA LYS A 294 1.61 -43.54 -12.84
C LYS A 294 1.95 -42.93 -14.20
N VAL A 295 2.10 -41.60 -14.25
CA VAL A 295 2.68 -40.90 -15.41
C VAL A 295 4.03 -40.34 -14.99
N ASN A 296 5.10 -40.81 -15.62
CA ASN A 296 6.46 -40.31 -15.38
C ASN A 296 6.60 -38.91 -16.00
N ALA A 297 7.10 -37.95 -15.22
CA ALA A 297 7.42 -36.62 -15.69
C ALA A 297 8.68 -36.65 -16.59
N PRO A 298 8.69 -35.99 -17.76
CA PRO A 298 9.89 -35.86 -18.57
C PRO A 298 10.89 -34.88 -17.94
N THR A 299 12.14 -35.31 -17.89
CA THR A 299 13.31 -34.56 -17.42
C THR A 299 13.57 -33.33 -18.33
N PRO A 300 13.67 -32.10 -17.79
CA PRO A 300 14.11 -30.96 -18.59
C PRO A 300 15.62 -31.04 -18.86
N ALA A 301 15.98 -31.19 -20.13
CA ALA A 301 17.34 -31.12 -20.62
C ALA A 301 17.92 -29.70 -20.48
N LEU A 302 19.13 -29.60 -19.93
CA LEU A 302 19.94 -28.38 -19.91
C LEU A 302 20.33 -28.00 -21.35
N LYS A 303 20.01 -26.78 -21.77
CA LYS A 303 20.55 -26.19 -23.00
C LYS A 303 21.89 -25.48 -22.72
N PRO A 304 22.89 -25.57 -23.62
CA PRO A 304 24.20 -24.96 -23.44
C PRO A 304 24.17 -23.43 -23.43
N TYR A 305 25.02 -22.83 -22.61
CA TYR A 305 25.24 -21.39 -22.51
C TYR A 305 26.06 -20.89 -23.72
N PRO A 306 25.66 -19.82 -24.42
CA PRO A 306 26.51 -19.20 -25.42
C PRO A 306 27.68 -18.43 -24.77
N GLU A 307 28.87 -18.71 -25.28
CA GLU A 307 30.16 -18.17 -24.88
C GLU A 307 30.24 -16.64 -25.07
N GLN A 308 30.83 -15.94 -24.09
CA GLN A 308 31.07 -14.49 -24.14
C GLN A 308 32.24 -14.14 -25.06
N PRO A 309 32.17 -13.06 -25.85
CA PRO A 309 33.36 -12.39 -26.36
C PRO A 309 33.89 -11.38 -25.34
N LYS A 310 35.22 -11.40 -25.12
CA LYS A 310 35.96 -10.38 -24.35
C LYS A 310 36.40 -9.20 -25.22
N ALA A 311 36.31 -8.02 -24.59
CA ALA A 311 37.20 -6.84 -24.63
C ALA A 311 36.98 -5.68 -25.62
N SER A 312 37.03 -4.49 -24.99
CA SER A 312 37.60 -3.18 -25.38
C SER A 312 36.92 -2.31 -26.46
N GLU A 313 36.31 -1.18 -26.07
CA GLU A 313 36.89 0.19 -26.07
C GLU A 313 35.85 1.30 -25.77
N SER A 314 36.36 2.34 -25.10
CA SER A 314 35.91 3.71 -24.81
C SER A 314 34.64 4.29 -25.45
N ILE A 315 33.68 4.77 -24.63
CA ILE A 315 32.81 5.94 -24.96
C ILE A 315 32.49 6.78 -23.71
N VAL A 316 33.12 7.97 -23.69
CA VAL A 316 32.71 9.31 -23.21
C VAL A 316 31.64 9.44 -22.10
N THR A 317 32.07 9.99 -20.97
CA THR A 317 31.26 10.58 -19.91
C THR A 317 30.65 11.91 -20.36
N GLN A 318 29.31 12.06 -20.38
CA GLN A 318 28.65 13.37 -20.35
C GLN A 318 27.89 13.55 -19.03
N GLN A 319 28.35 14.50 -18.22
CA GLN A 319 27.63 15.04 -17.07
C GLN A 319 26.52 15.97 -17.56
N TYR A 320 25.27 15.69 -17.19
CA TYR A 320 24.18 16.66 -17.30
C TYR A 320 24.19 17.55 -16.06
N VAL A 321 24.65 18.79 -16.22
CA VAL A 321 24.49 19.88 -15.24
C VAL A 321 23.10 20.48 -15.43
N VAL A 322 22.25 20.45 -14.40
CA VAL A 322 20.99 21.19 -14.37
C VAL A 322 21.27 22.59 -13.80
N PRO A 323 20.97 23.69 -14.51
CA PRO A 323 21.18 25.04 -13.99
C PRO A 323 20.13 25.38 -12.91
N PRO A 324 20.47 26.20 -11.91
CA PRO A 324 19.54 26.62 -10.88
C PRO A 324 18.53 27.64 -11.43
N VAL A 325 17.24 27.39 -11.23
CA VAL A 325 16.17 28.34 -11.57
C VAL A 325 16.03 29.37 -10.45
N SER A 326 16.31 30.62 -10.79
CA SER A 326 16.06 31.83 -10.01
C SER A 326 14.58 31.97 -9.62
N ALA A 327 14.32 32.23 -8.34
CA ALA A 327 13.00 32.58 -7.84
C ALA A 327 12.75 34.08 -8.06
N GLN A 328 11.81 34.43 -8.95
CA GLN A 328 11.21 35.75 -8.97
C GLN A 328 9.76 35.70 -8.47
N PRO A 329 9.30 36.68 -7.67
CA PRO A 329 7.94 36.71 -7.16
C PRO A 329 6.98 37.19 -8.25
N VAL A 330 6.03 36.34 -8.65
CA VAL A 330 4.92 36.73 -9.54
C VAL A 330 3.81 37.35 -8.70
N GLN A 331 3.49 38.62 -8.94
CA GLN A 331 2.32 39.30 -8.37
C GLN A 331 1.03 38.72 -8.97
N LEU A 332 0.18 38.14 -8.14
CA LEU A 332 -1.14 37.63 -8.53
C LEU A 332 -2.13 38.79 -8.60
N GLN A 333 -2.49 39.21 -9.81
CA GLN A 333 -3.60 40.15 -10.03
C GLN A 333 -4.93 39.41 -9.88
N LYS A 334 -5.77 39.84 -8.92
CA LYS A 334 -7.16 39.39 -8.80
C LYS A 334 -7.97 39.98 -9.96
N VAL A 335 -8.06 39.23 -11.06
CA VAL A 335 -9.08 39.49 -12.08
C VAL A 335 -10.28 38.61 -11.74
N ALA A 336 -11.38 39.24 -11.33
CA ALA A 336 -12.67 38.58 -11.24
C ALA A 336 -13.13 38.28 -12.68
N LEU A 337 -12.69 37.15 -13.24
CA LEU A 337 -13.18 36.70 -14.54
C LEU A 337 -14.59 36.15 -14.31
N GLN A 338 -15.58 36.86 -14.84
CA GLN A 338 -16.94 36.34 -14.95
C GLN A 338 -16.88 35.07 -15.81
N LEU A 339 -17.04 33.91 -15.16
CA LEU A 339 -17.15 32.61 -15.81
C LEU A 339 -18.39 32.64 -16.71
N GLN A 340 -18.18 32.81 -18.02
CA GLN A 340 -19.23 32.52 -18.99
C GLN A 340 -19.53 31.03 -18.90
N THR A 341 -20.77 30.75 -18.54
CA THR A 341 -21.35 29.44 -18.41
C THR A 341 -21.55 28.86 -19.80
N ASN A 342 -20.64 28.01 -20.24
CA ASN A 342 -20.91 26.98 -21.22
C ASN A 342 -20.43 25.65 -20.64
N ASP A 343 -20.93 24.55 -21.19
CA ASP A 343 -20.71 23.15 -20.77
C ASP A 343 -19.26 22.66 -20.91
N ASP A 344 -18.31 23.47 -20.46
CA ASP A 344 -16.89 23.25 -20.57
C ASP A 344 -16.39 22.39 -19.42
N TRP A 345 -15.42 21.56 -19.75
CA TRP A 345 -14.69 20.72 -18.82
C TRP A 345 -13.36 21.37 -18.47
N ALA A 346 -12.85 21.00 -17.31
CA ALA A 346 -11.58 21.45 -16.80
C ALA A 346 -10.78 20.27 -16.25
N VAL A 347 -9.46 20.44 -16.23
CA VAL A 347 -8.54 19.53 -15.57
C VAL A 347 -8.02 20.22 -14.31
N GLN A 348 -8.43 19.72 -13.15
CA GLN A 348 -7.95 20.19 -11.86
C GLN A 348 -6.62 19.52 -11.52
N ILE A 349 -5.58 20.33 -11.35
CA ILE A 349 -4.22 19.88 -11.04
C ILE A 349 -4.05 19.61 -9.54
N GLY A 350 -4.73 20.37 -8.69
CA GLY A 350 -4.66 20.17 -7.25
C GLY A 350 -5.35 21.26 -6.44
N SER A 351 -5.28 21.13 -5.12
CA SER A 351 -5.71 22.16 -4.16
C SER A 351 -4.59 22.38 -3.15
N TYR A 352 -4.16 23.63 -2.99
CA TYR A 352 -2.94 24.00 -2.29
C TYR A 352 -3.24 25.00 -1.18
N HIS A 353 -2.39 25.05 -0.14
CA HIS A 353 -2.53 26.01 0.95
C HIS A 353 -2.04 27.42 0.58
N GLU A 354 -1.21 27.54 -0.46
CA GLU A 354 -0.63 28.80 -0.92
C GLU A 354 -1.02 29.05 -2.39
N PRO A 355 -1.40 30.29 -2.77
CA PRO A 355 -1.82 30.60 -4.13
C PRO A 355 -0.66 30.55 -5.12
N SER A 356 0.56 30.90 -4.68
CA SER A 356 1.79 30.79 -5.49
C SER A 356 2.07 29.34 -5.89
N ARG A 357 1.89 28.38 -4.96
CA ARG A 357 2.03 26.94 -5.27
C ARG A 357 0.94 26.45 -6.21
N ALA A 358 -0.30 26.91 -6.05
CA ALA A 358 -1.38 26.57 -6.96
C ALA A 358 -1.07 27.03 -8.39
N TYR A 359 -0.62 28.28 -8.54
CA TYR A 359 -0.24 28.85 -9.83
C TYR A 359 0.96 28.14 -10.46
N ALA A 360 2.03 27.90 -9.68
CA ALA A 360 3.23 27.22 -10.18
C ALA A 360 2.95 25.80 -10.69
N ASN A 361 2.11 25.03 -9.99
CA ASN A 361 1.73 23.68 -10.42
C ASN A 361 0.79 23.73 -11.65
N ALA A 362 -0.11 24.70 -11.73
CA ALA A 362 -0.92 24.92 -12.93
C ALA A 362 -0.05 25.26 -14.15
N GLN A 363 0.96 26.13 -13.97
CA GLN A 363 1.89 26.53 -15.01
C GLN A 363 2.77 25.37 -15.48
N ALA A 364 3.20 24.51 -14.55
CA ALA A 364 3.92 23.28 -14.89
C ALA A 364 3.06 22.32 -15.72
N ALA A 365 1.77 22.19 -15.39
CA ALA A 365 0.83 21.37 -16.16
C ALA A 365 0.52 21.96 -17.55
N ALA A 366 0.40 23.28 -17.66
CA ALA A 366 0.13 23.99 -18.91
C ALA A 366 1.24 23.83 -19.97
N ARG A 367 2.43 23.33 -19.60
CA ARG A 367 3.50 22.99 -20.54
C ARG A 367 3.20 21.75 -21.37
N TRP A 368 2.27 20.91 -20.91
CA TRP A 368 2.00 19.59 -21.48
C TRP A 368 0.64 19.47 -22.14
N ILE A 369 -0.31 20.33 -21.76
CA ILE A 369 -1.67 20.31 -22.28
C ILE A 369 -2.16 21.75 -22.48
N PRO A 370 -2.98 22.03 -23.51
CA PRO A 370 -3.59 23.34 -23.70
C PRO A 370 -4.62 23.63 -22.61
N GLY A 371 -4.88 24.90 -22.32
CA GLY A 371 -5.92 25.37 -21.40
C GLY A 371 -5.53 26.64 -20.66
N GLU A 372 -6.53 27.36 -20.18
CA GLU A 372 -6.31 28.60 -19.41
C GLU A 372 -6.13 28.28 -17.94
N ILE A 373 -5.09 28.85 -17.32
CA ILE A 373 -4.81 28.67 -15.89
C ILE A 373 -5.80 29.49 -15.08
N VAL A 374 -6.63 28.80 -14.29
CA VAL A 374 -7.52 29.43 -13.32
C VAL A 374 -7.19 28.90 -11.93
N VAL A 375 -6.94 29.83 -11.00
CA VAL A 375 -6.74 29.52 -9.58
C VAL A 375 -7.89 30.14 -8.79
N THR A 376 -8.74 29.31 -8.19
CA THR A 376 -9.86 29.76 -7.36
C THR A 376 -9.61 29.50 -5.88
N GLU A 377 -9.95 30.46 -5.04
CA GLU A 377 -9.99 30.27 -3.59
C GLU A 377 -11.27 29.50 -3.23
N VAL A 378 -11.13 28.43 -2.45
CA VAL A 378 -12.24 27.60 -1.98
C VAL A 378 -12.07 27.29 -0.50
N GLU A 379 -13.16 27.28 0.25
CA GLU A 379 -13.15 26.91 1.66
C GLU A 379 -13.74 25.50 1.83
N ILE A 380 -12.95 24.59 2.41
CA ILE A 380 -13.35 23.20 2.64
C ILE A 380 -13.05 22.87 4.10
N SER A 381 -14.09 22.55 4.88
CA SER A 381 -13.96 22.17 6.30
C SER A 381 -13.19 23.22 7.14
N ASN A 382 -13.59 24.50 7.05
CA ASN A 382 -12.93 25.65 7.70
C ASN A 382 -11.44 25.82 7.34
N ARG A 383 -11.01 25.37 6.16
CA ARG A 383 -9.66 25.61 5.64
C ARG A 383 -9.73 26.25 4.27
N ARG A 384 -9.05 27.38 4.12
CA ARG A 384 -8.87 28.06 2.83
C ARG A 384 -7.85 27.32 1.98
N LEU A 385 -8.22 27.02 0.75
CA LEU A 385 -7.40 26.33 -0.24
C LEU A 385 -7.49 27.05 -1.58
N TYR A 386 -6.45 26.93 -2.38
CA TYR A 386 -6.35 27.47 -3.73
C TYR A 386 -6.36 26.32 -4.73
N ARG A 387 -7.44 26.23 -5.49
CA ARG A 387 -7.67 25.15 -6.46
C ARG A 387 -7.14 25.57 -7.81
N ALA A 388 -6.17 24.83 -8.31
CA ALA A 388 -5.54 25.04 -9.61
C ALA A 388 -6.25 24.22 -10.69
N ARG A 389 -6.70 24.88 -11.76
CA ARG A 389 -7.37 24.24 -12.90
C ARG A 389 -6.84 24.77 -14.23
N LEU A 390 -6.92 23.92 -15.24
CA LEU A 390 -6.84 24.28 -16.65
C LEU A 390 -8.25 24.16 -17.23
N VAL A 391 -8.82 25.29 -17.66
CA VAL A 391 -10.21 25.40 -18.14
C VAL A 391 -10.25 25.62 -19.66
N GLY A 392 -11.46 25.59 -20.23
CA GLY A 392 -11.69 25.77 -21.67
C GLY A 392 -11.48 24.49 -22.49
N LEU A 393 -11.69 23.31 -21.88
CA LEU A 393 -11.53 22.01 -22.54
C LEU A 393 -12.88 21.35 -22.78
N GLN A 394 -13.03 20.64 -23.89
CA GLN A 394 -14.15 19.71 -24.06
C GLN A 394 -13.93 18.43 -23.23
N GLU A 395 -14.97 17.64 -22.97
CA GLU A 395 -14.87 16.45 -22.10
C GLU A 395 -13.78 15.45 -22.54
N ASN A 396 -13.76 15.10 -23.82
CA ASN A 396 -12.78 14.19 -24.41
C ASN A 396 -11.35 14.77 -24.32
N GLN A 397 -11.20 16.08 -24.51
CA GLN A 397 -9.95 16.79 -24.38
C GLN A 397 -9.49 16.79 -22.91
N ALA A 398 -10.37 17.08 -21.95
CA ALA A 398 -10.04 17.07 -20.51
C ALA A 398 -9.61 15.67 -20.04
N ARG A 399 -10.28 14.60 -20.50
CA ARG A 399 -9.88 13.21 -20.22
C ARG A 399 -8.50 12.88 -20.80
N SER A 400 -8.27 13.18 -22.07
CA SER A 400 -7.00 12.91 -22.76
C SER A 400 -5.85 13.75 -22.20
N ALA A 401 -6.15 14.98 -21.81
CA ALA A 401 -5.22 15.91 -21.20
C ALA A 401 -4.82 15.42 -19.80
N CYS A 402 -5.77 14.99 -18.97
CA CYS A 402 -5.47 14.41 -17.67
C CYS A 402 -4.69 13.08 -17.80
N GLN A 403 -5.00 12.23 -18.78
CA GLN A 403 -4.18 11.05 -19.07
C GLN A 403 -2.75 11.42 -19.48
N SER A 404 -2.57 12.49 -20.26
CA SER A 404 -1.25 12.97 -20.69
C SER A 404 -0.44 13.55 -19.53
N LEU A 405 -1.07 14.32 -18.65
CA LEU A 405 -0.46 14.79 -17.41
C LEU A 405 -0.06 13.63 -16.49
N THR A 406 -0.92 12.62 -16.36
CA THR A 406 -0.64 11.42 -15.55
C THR A 406 0.59 10.68 -16.07
N ARG A 407 0.78 10.61 -17.41
CA ARG A 407 2.00 10.04 -18.02
C ARG A 407 3.26 10.85 -17.70
N GLN A 408 3.13 12.16 -17.50
CA GLN A 408 4.22 13.05 -17.06
C GLN A 408 4.38 13.11 -15.54
N GLY A 409 3.65 12.28 -14.79
CA GLY A 409 3.71 12.25 -13.32
C GLY A 409 2.99 13.40 -12.62
N ILE A 410 2.14 14.16 -13.33
CA ILE A 410 1.34 15.25 -12.77
C ILE A 410 -0.06 14.70 -12.43
N GLU A 411 -0.45 14.76 -11.15
CA GLU A 411 -1.80 14.37 -10.72
C GLU A 411 -2.86 15.32 -11.30
N CYS A 412 -4.02 14.78 -11.66
CA CYS A 412 -5.12 15.56 -12.19
C CYS A 412 -6.49 14.91 -11.94
N LEU A 413 -7.54 15.72 -11.97
CA LEU A 413 -8.93 15.30 -11.90
C LEU A 413 -9.73 16.02 -12.97
N VAL A 414 -10.48 15.27 -13.78
CA VAL A 414 -11.41 15.83 -14.77
C VAL A 414 -12.67 16.29 -14.05
N VAL A 415 -13.03 17.57 -14.20
CA VAL A 415 -14.18 18.20 -13.54
C VAL A 415 -14.98 19.05 -14.54
N ARG A 416 -16.28 19.21 -14.32
CA ARG A 416 -17.08 20.20 -15.06
C ARG A 416 -16.76 21.60 -14.51
N SER A 417 -16.50 22.56 -15.40
CA SER A 417 -16.03 23.90 -15.01
C SER A 417 -17.13 24.78 -14.44
#